data_AF-A0A2D8PDE6-F1
#
_entry.id   AF-A0A2D8PDE6-F1
#
_cell.length_a   1.000
_cell.length_b   1.000
_cell.length_c   1.000
_cell.angle_alpha   90.00
_cell.angle_beta   90.00
_cell.angle_gamma   90.00
#
_symmetry.space_group_name_H-M   'P 1'
#
loop_
_entity.id
_entity.type
_entity.pdbx_description
1 polymer ?
#
loop_
_entity_poly.entity_id
_entity_poly.type
_entity_poly.pdbx_seq_one_letter_code
_entity_poly.pdbx_strand_id
1 'polypeptide(L)'
;MVDWDRVDELKAEIGVEDFQEVVELFLGEVDEVVERLRTSPDTTMLEADLHSLRSSALNIGFSAFAARCGAGELAAAAGSPVDLGPIMEIYDESRLVFARGSG
;
A
#
# COMPACT_ATOMS: atom_id res chain seq x y z
N MET A 1 0.29 -3.89 10.76
CA MET A 1 1.37 -3.79 9.76
C MET A 1 0.98 -4.62 8.56
N VAL A 2 0.96 -5.94 8.69
CA VAL A 2 0.19 -6.84 7.81
C VAL A 2 -0.95 -7.45 8.62
N ASP A 3 -2.15 -7.47 8.03
CA ASP A 3 -3.36 -8.12 8.50
C ASP A 3 -3.46 -9.48 7.79
N TRP A 4 -3.03 -10.52 8.49
CA TRP A 4 -2.95 -11.87 7.92
C TRP A 4 -4.32 -12.53 7.77
N ASP A 5 -5.32 -12.14 8.57
CA ASP A 5 -6.68 -12.62 8.39
C ASP A 5 -7.21 -12.14 7.03
N ARG A 6 -6.97 -10.87 6.67
CA ARG A 6 -7.31 -10.35 5.34
C ARG A 6 -6.55 -11.05 4.21
N VAL A 7 -5.28 -11.37 4.42
CA VAL A 7 -4.46 -12.13 3.46
C VAL A 7 -5.05 -13.51 3.20
N ASP A 8 -5.43 -14.22 4.26
CA ASP A 8 -6.02 -15.55 4.18
C ASP A 8 -7.42 -15.52 3.54
N GLU A 9 -8.23 -14.50 3.84
CA GLU A 9 -9.50 -14.24 3.15
C GLU A 9 -9.28 -14.04 1.65
N LEU A 10 -8.36 -13.14 1.26
CA LEU A 10 -8.06 -12.86 -0.13
C LEU A 10 -7.55 -14.13 -0.85
N LYS A 11 -6.72 -14.93 -0.18
CA LYS A 11 -6.23 -16.21 -0.69
C LYS A 11 -7.33 -17.25 -0.86
N ALA A 12 -8.35 -17.25 0.02
CA ALA A 12 -9.52 -18.10 -0.12
C ALA A 12 -10.45 -17.63 -1.25
N GLU A 13 -10.56 -16.31 -1.47
CA GLU A 13 -11.36 -15.71 -2.55
C GLU A 13 -10.78 -15.97 -3.94
N ILE A 14 -9.46 -15.80 -4.08
CA ILE A 14 -8.74 -15.95 -5.36
C ILE A 14 -8.40 -17.43 -5.64
N GLY A 15 -8.15 -18.22 -4.59
CA GLY A 15 -7.59 -19.56 -4.71
C GLY A 15 -6.06 -19.55 -4.59
N VAL A 16 -5.50 -20.60 -3.99
CA VAL A 16 -4.07 -20.68 -3.66
C VAL A 16 -3.19 -20.65 -4.92
N GLU A 17 -3.67 -21.21 -6.02
CA GLU A 17 -2.94 -21.31 -7.29
C GLU A 17 -2.78 -19.94 -7.99
N ASP A 18 -3.81 -19.09 -7.89
CA ASP A 18 -3.83 -17.78 -8.55
C ASP A 18 -3.40 -16.63 -7.61
N PHE A 19 -3.42 -16.86 -6.29
CA PHE A 19 -3.14 -15.82 -5.29
C PHE A 19 -1.78 -15.16 -5.49
N GLN A 20 -0.74 -15.95 -5.75
CA GLN A 20 0.61 -15.41 -5.89
C GLN A 20 0.73 -14.48 -7.10
N GLU A 21 0.22 -14.88 -8.26
CA GLU A 21 0.25 -14.08 -9.49
C GLU A 21 -0.51 -12.76 -9.31
N VAL A 22 -1.72 -12.84 -8.73
CA VAL A 22 -2.55 -11.66 -8.51
C VAL A 22 -1.90 -10.69 -7.53
N VAL A 23 -1.32 -11.20 -6.44
CA VAL A 23 -0.62 -10.38 -5.45
C VAL A 23 0.65 -9.75 -6.03
N GLU A 24 1.42 -10.48 -6.84
CA GLU A 24 2.59 -9.91 -7.53
C GLU A 24 2.21 -8.76 -8.46
N LEU A 25 1.10 -8.89 -9.21
CA LEU A 25 0.59 -7.83 -10.07
C LEU A 25 0.19 -6.59 -9.25
N PHE A 26 -0.60 -6.77 -8.18
CA PHE A 26 -1.01 -5.66 -7.32
C PHE A 26 0.18 -4.98 -6.63
N LEU A 27 1.17 -5.75 -6.17
CA LEU A 27 2.36 -5.20 -5.54
C LEU A 27 3.22 -4.41 -6.55
N GLY A 28 3.26 -4.85 -7.81
CA GLY A 28 3.90 -4.09 -8.89
C GLY A 28 3.25 -2.72 -9.11
N GLU A 29 1.92 -2.65 -9.14
CA GLU A 29 1.20 -1.37 -9.27
C GLU A 29 1.46 -0.43 -8.09
N VAL A 30 1.50 -0.99 -6.87
CA VAL A 30 1.82 -0.22 -5.66
C VAL A 30 3.27 0.27 -5.70
N ASP A 31 4.22 -0.57 -6.11
CA ASP A 31 5.64 -0.23 -6.27
C ASP A 31 5.82 0.94 -7.25
N GLU A 32 5.09 0.96 -8.38
CA GLU A 32 5.15 2.06 -9.36
C GLU A 32 4.70 3.41 -8.78
N VAL A 33 3.61 3.41 -8.00
CA VAL A 33 3.11 4.64 -7.35
C VAL A 33 4.07 5.11 -6.26
N VAL A 34 4.58 4.18 -5.44
CA VAL A 34 5.57 4.47 -4.40
C VAL A 34 6.84 5.08 -5.01
N GLU A 35 7.36 4.51 -6.09
CA GLU A 35 8.56 5.02 -6.74
C GLU A 35 8.36 6.41 -7.34
N ARG A 36 7.19 6.66 -7.94
CA ARG A 36 6.81 8.00 -8.41
C ARG A 36 6.81 9.01 -7.27
N LEU A 37 6.20 8.67 -6.13
CA LEU A 37 6.16 9.54 -4.95
C LEU A 37 7.55 9.78 -4.32
N ARG A 38 8.47 8.82 -4.42
CA ARG A 38 9.85 8.96 -3.94
C ARG A 38 10.69 9.89 -4.81
N THR A 39 10.51 9.82 -6.12
CA THR A 39 11.40 10.47 -7.09
C THR A 39 10.92 11.83 -7.56
N SER A 40 9.62 11.97 -7.83
CA SER A 40 9.03 13.17 -8.37
C SER A 40 7.55 13.29 -7.95
N PRO A 41 7.28 13.52 -6.66
CA PRO A 41 5.91 13.62 -6.17
C PRO A 41 5.20 14.84 -6.77
N ASP A 42 4.05 14.60 -7.39
CA ASP A 42 3.16 15.67 -7.83
C ASP A 42 2.19 16.03 -6.71
N THR A 43 2.44 17.19 -6.08
CA THR A 43 1.60 17.69 -4.98
C THR A 43 0.13 17.89 -5.35
N THR A 44 -0.19 18.06 -6.63
CA THR A 44 -1.57 18.23 -7.11
C THR A 44 -2.32 16.90 -7.22
N MET A 45 -1.59 15.79 -7.37
CA MET A 45 -2.13 14.42 -7.45
C MET A 45 -2.02 13.65 -6.14
N LEU A 46 -1.39 14.25 -5.12
CA LEU A 46 -0.99 13.58 -3.90
C LEU A 46 -2.16 12.96 -3.13
N GLU A 47 -3.31 13.63 -3.06
CA GLU A 47 -4.53 13.06 -2.46
C GLU A 47 -4.95 11.76 -3.19
N ALA A 48 -5.00 11.81 -4.52
CA ALA A 48 -5.43 10.68 -5.35
C ALA A 48 -4.42 9.51 -5.30
N ASP A 49 -3.13 9.82 -5.33
CA ASP A 49 -2.05 8.83 -5.20
C ASP A 49 -2.15 8.11 -3.84
N LEU A 50 -2.34 8.86 -2.75
CA LEU A 50 -2.47 8.29 -1.41
C LEU A 50 -3.77 7.52 -1.21
N HIS A 51 -4.88 7.97 -1.81
CA HIS A 51 -6.14 7.22 -1.83
C HIS A 51 -6.00 5.88 -2.56
N SER A 52 -5.34 5.87 -3.71
CA SER A 52 -5.07 4.65 -4.48
C SER A 52 -4.20 3.68 -3.67
N LEU A 53 -3.09 4.16 -3.11
CA LEU A 53 -2.21 3.35 -2.26
C LEU A 53 -2.93 2.77 -1.05
N ARG A 54 -3.76 3.58 -0.37
CA ARG A 54 -4.57 3.11 0.75
C ARG A 54 -5.51 1.98 0.35
N SER A 55 -6.20 2.12 -0.78
CA SER A 55 -7.17 1.14 -1.27
C SER A 55 -6.48 -0.19 -1.62
N SER A 56 -5.37 -0.13 -2.35
CA SER A 56 -4.57 -1.32 -2.69
C SER A 56 -3.99 -1.99 -1.45
N ALA A 57 -3.48 -1.19 -0.49
CA ALA A 57 -2.94 -1.69 0.77
C ALA A 57 -4.00 -2.44 1.60
N LEU A 58 -5.24 -1.96 1.67
CA LEU A 58 -6.33 -2.65 2.36
C LEU A 58 -6.68 -3.98 1.70
N ASN A 59 -6.64 -4.05 0.37
CA ASN A 59 -6.95 -5.30 -0.34
C ASN A 59 -5.97 -6.41 0.02
N ILE A 60 -4.67 -6.13 0.03
CA ILE A 60 -3.60 -7.10 0.31
C ILE A 60 -3.38 -7.30 1.82
N GLY A 61 -3.95 -6.43 2.67
CA GLY A 61 -3.81 -6.51 4.13
C GLY A 61 -2.65 -5.69 4.70
N PHE A 62 -2.04 -4.75 3.98
CA PHE A 62 -1.00 -3.85 4.53
C PHE A 62 -1.62 -2.75 5.43
N SER A 63 -2.25 -3.17 6.52
CA SER A 63 -3.08 -2.33 7.40
C SER A 63 -2.37 -1.08 7.94
N ALA A 64 -1.08 -1.17 8.29
CA ALA A 64 -0.35 0.00 8.79
C ALA A 64 -0.01 0.99 7.66
N PHE A 65 0.39 0.48 6.50
CA PHE A 65 0.62 1.31 5.32
C PHE A 65 -0.67 2.01 4.89
N ALA A 66 -1.80 1.29 4.82
CA ALA A 66 -3.10 1.85 4.51
C ALA A 66 -3.50 2.98 5.47
N ALA A 67 -3.28 2.81 6.78
CA ALA A 67 -3.58 3.82 7.77
C ALA A 67 -2.73 5.10 7.57
N ARG A 68 -1.44 4.95 7.22
CA ARG A 68 -0.56 6.09 6.93
C ARG A 68 -0.92 6.79 5.63
N CYS A 69 -1.24 6.04 4.58
CA CYS A 69 -1.77 6.60 3.34
C CYS A 69 -3.06 7.39 3.59
N GLY A 70 -3.98 6.86 4.41
CA GLY A 70 -5.22 7.57 4.77
C GLY A 70 -5.00 8.86 5.57
N ALA A 71 -4.02 8.88 6.48
CA ALA A 71 -3.66 10.12 7.18
C ALA A 71 -3.08 11.16 6.21
N GLY A 72 -2.23 10.73 5.26
CA GLY A 72 -1.69 11.60 4.23
C GLY A 72 -2.74 12.08 3.23
N GLU A 73 -3.68 11.21 2.83
CA GLU A 73 -4.85 11.52 1.99
C GLU A 73 -5.65 12.66 2.61
N LEU A 74 -6.00 12.55 3.90
CA LEU A 74 -6.74 13.60 4.62
C LEU A 74 -5.95 14.91 4.74
N ALA A 75 -4.63 14.83 4.98
CA ALA A 75 -3.78 16.01 5.04
C ALA A 75 -3.67 16.71 3.68
N ALA A 76 -3.50 15.97 2.59
CA ALA A 76 -3.49 16.49 1.23
C ALA A 76 -4.82 17.17 0.87
N ALA A 77 -5.95 16.53 1.16
CA ALA A 77 -7.28 17.10 0.95
C ALA A 77 -7.50 18.40 1.74
N ALA A 78 -6.88 18.52 2.92
CA ALA A 78 -6.91 19.73 3.75
C ALA A 78 -5.89 20.81 3.31
N GLY A 79 -5.12 20.58 2.24
CA GLY A 79 -4.04 21.46 1.81
C GLY A 79 -2.87 21.54 2.79
N SER A 80 -2.75 20.57 3.70
CA SER A 80 -1.67 20.48 4.69
C SER A 80 -0.46 19.75 4.11
N PRO A 81 0.76 20.08 4.55
CA PRO A 81 1.96 19.34 4.15
C PRO A 81 1.85 17.86 4.52
N VAL A 82 2.18 16.98 3.58
CA VAL A 82 2.26 15.54 3.81
C VAL A 82 3.72 15.15 3.88
N ASP A 83 4.11 14.47 4.96
CA ASP A 83 5.42 13.85 5.07
C ASP A 83 5.39 12.45 4.45
N LEU A 84 6.00 12.32 3.28
CA LEU A 84 6.08 11.05 2.54
C LEU A 84 7.08 10.07 3.17
N GLY A 85 8.08 10.54 3.92
CA GLY A 85 9.13 9.67 4.47
C GLY A 85 8.57 8.49 5.29
N PRO A 86 7.76 8.75 6.32
CA PRO A 86 7.14 7.70 7.13
C PRO A 86 6.19 6.77 6.36
N ILE A 87 5.60 7.24 5.24
CA ILE A 87 4.74 6.43 4.36
C ILE A 87 5.61 5.45 3.57
N MET A 88 6.78 5.88 3.10
CA MET A 88 7.74 5.02 2.40
C MET A 88 8.38 3.99 3.33
N GLU A 89 8.75 4.39 4.54
CA GLU A 89 9.34 3.50 5.55
C GLU A 89 8.39 2.35 5.92
N ILE A 90 7.12 2.65 6.21
CA ILE A 90 6.15 1.62 6.59
C ILE A 90 5.81 0.71 5.40
N TYR A 91 5.91 1.20 4.16
CA TYR A 91 5.75 0.39 2.96
C TYR A 91 6.86 -0.67 2.85
N ASP A 92 8.12 -0.24 2.97
CA ASP A 92 9.28 -1.15 2.92
C ASP A 92 9.20 -2.20 4.03
N GLU A 93 8.83 -1.80 5.25
CA GLU A 93 8.60 -2.74 6.36
C GLU A 93 7.48 -3.73 6.07
N SER A 94 6.36 -3.26 5.50
CA SER A 94 5.22 -4.12 5.14
C SER A 94 5.60 -5.14 4.07
N ARG A 95 6.39 -4.75 3.06
CA ARG A 95 6.93 -5.65 2.02
C ARG A 95 7.82 -6.73 2.62
N LEU A 96 8.72 -6.36 3.52
CA LEU A 96 9.62 -7.30 4.19
C LEU A 96 8.86 -8.31 5.06
N VAL A 97 7.85 -7.86 5.79
CA VAL A 97 7.03 -8.73 6.64
C VAL A 97 6.17 -9.65 5.80
N PHE A 98 5.56 -9.11 4.74
CA PHE A 98 4.76 -9.91 3.81
C PHE A 98 5.60 -11.02 3.18
N ALA A 99 6.76 -10.69 2.59
CA ALA A 99 7.63 -11.67 1.95
C ALA A 99 8.13 -12.79 2.90
N ARG A 100 8.19 -12.54 4.21
CA ARG A 100 8.57 -13.55 5.22
C ARG A 100 7.42 -14.44 5.67
N GLY A 101 6.19 -13.96 5.61
CA GLY A 101 5.01 -14.67 6.09
C GLY A 101 4.09 -15.21 4.98
N SER A 102 4.31 -14.81 3.73
CA SER A 102 3.54 -15.26 2.56
C SER A 102 4.12 -16.52 1.89
N GLY A 103 5.18 -17.10 2.46
CA GLY A 103 5.88 -18.31 1.96
C GLY A 103 5.36 -19.61 2.54
#